data_AF-A0A6I1X198-F1
#
_entry.id   AF-A0A6I1X198-F1
#
_cell.length_a   1.000
_cell.length_b   1.000
_cell.length_c   1.000
_cell.angle_alpha   90.00
_cell.angle_beta   90.00
_cell.angle_gamma   90.00
#
_symmetry.space_group_name_H-M   'P 1'
#
loop_
_entity.id
_entity.type
_entity.pdbx_description
1 polymer ?
#
loop_
_entity_poly.entity_id
_entity_poly.type
_entity_poly.pdbx_seq_one_letter_code
_entity_poly.pdbx_strand_id
1 'polypeptide(L)'
;AETQAASEIRITPNGSQPSVKGAAQNFTGTVRVDGLFKGDVPARIGGATVTFEPGARTAWHSHPLGQTLIVIAGVGYVQQEGG
;
A
#
# COMPACT_ATOMS: atom_id res chain seq x y z
N ALA A 1 32.80 7.06 -4.62
CA ALA A 1 31.83 7.93 -3.93
C ALA A 1 31.13 8.73 -5.00
N GLU A 2 29.94 8.29 -5.40
CA GLU A 2 29.16 8.97 -6.42
C GLU A 2 28.13 9.87 -5.75
N THR A 3 28.20 11.15 -6.07
CA THR A 3 27.35 12.23 -5.60
C THR A 3 25.90 11.93 -5.95
N GLN A 4 25.08 11.61 -4.95
CA GLN A 4 23.64 11.47 -5.13
C GLN A 4 23.02 12.87 -5.17
N ALA A 5 22.52 13.27 -6.35
CA ALA A 5 21.75 14.50 -6.49
C ALA A 5 20.44 14.38 -5.70
N ALA A 6 20.34 15.08 -4.57
CA ALA A 6 19.07 15.67 -4.14
C ALA A 6 18.78 16.83 -5.10
N SER A 7 17.60 17.08 -5.65
CA SER A 7 16.25 16.70 -5.25
C SER A 7 15.30 17.17 -6.36
N GLU A 8 14.77 16.27 -7.19
CA GLU A 8 13.63 16.60 -8.04
C GLU A 8 12.33 16.26 -7.29
N ILE A 9 11.44 17.25 -7.18
CA ILE A 9 10.07 17.00 -6.71
C ILE A 9 9.39 16.14 -7.78
N ARG A 10 9.12 14.87 -7.45
CA ARG A 10 8.31 13.99 -8.27
C ARG A 10 6.83 14.21 -7.94
N ILE A 11 6.08 14.75 -8.89
CA ILE A 11 4.63 14.86 -8.79
C ILE A 11 4.01 13.69 -9.55
N THR A 12 3.21 12.88 -8.86
CA THR A 12 2.32 11.90 -9.50
C THR A 12 0.91 12.50 -9.51
N PRO A 13 0.43 13.00 -10.66
CA PRO A 13 -0.90 13.59 -10.72
C PRO A 13 -1.99 12.59 -10.33
N ASN A 14 -3.05 13.07 -9.67
CA ASN A 14 -4.19 12.22 -9.35
C ASN A 14 -4.79 11.61 -10.64
N GLY A 15 -5.07 10.31 -10.62
CA GLY A 15 -5.59 9.57 -11.77
C GLY A 15 -4.57 9.20 -12.86
N SER A 16 -3.30 9.60 -12.72
CA SER A 16 -2.26 9.23 -13.72
C SER A 16 -1.83 7.76 -13.61
N GLN A 17 -2.02 7.13 -12.46
CA GLN A 17 -1.80 5.70 -12.25
C GLN A 17 -3.14 4.96 -12.27
N PRO A 18 -3.31 3.93 -13.13
CA PRO A 18 -4.53 3.14 -13.12
C PRO A 18 -4.65 2.33 -11.84
N SER A 19 -5.86 2.22 -11.33
CA SER A 19 -6.17 1.29 -10.24
C SER A 19 -5.93 -0.15 -10.67
N VAL A 20 -5.47 -0.98 -9.73
CA VAL A 20 -5.30 -2.43 -9.95
C VAL A 20 -6.18 -3.22 -9.01
N LYS A 21 -6.68 -4.36 -9.49
CA LYS A 21 -7.38 -5.33 -8.63
C LYS A 21 -6.35 -6.06 -7.76
N GLY A 22 -6.66 -6.24 -6.49
CA GLY A 22 -5.86 -7.06 -5.58
C GLY A 22 -5.69 -8.48 -6.11
N ALA A 23 -4.46 -8.99 -6.07
CA ALA A 23 -4.15 -10.33 -6.56
C ALA A 23 -4.85 -11.40 -5.70
N ALA A 24 -5.50 -12.39 -6.34
CA ALA A 24 -6.36 -13.35 -5.66
C ALA A 24 -5.63 -14.19 -4.58
N GLN A 25 -4.32 -14.39 -4.72
CA GLN A 25 -3.52 -15.08 -3.70
C GLN A 25 -3.29 -14.24 -2.43
N ASN A 26 -3.41 -12.92 -2.51
CA ASN A 26 -3.16 -12.01 -1.40
C ASN A 26 -4.45 -11.53 -0.71
N PHE A 27 -5.61 -11.74 -1.34
CA PHE A 27 -6.88 -11.17 -0.88
C PHE A 27 -8.05 -12.13 -1.07
N THR A 28 -8.98 -12.10 -0.12
CA THR A 28 -10.33 -12.65 -0.29
C THR A 28 -11.30 -11.51 -0.62
N GLY A 29 -12.21 -11.72 -1.58
CA GLY A 29 -13.19 -10.71 -1.99
C GLY A 29 -12.65 -9.69 -2.99
N THR A 30 -13.38 -8.59 -3.18
CA THR A 30 -13.01 -7.52 -4.13
C THR A 30 -12.17 -6.46 -3.42
N VAL A 31 -10.94 -6.26 -3.91
CA VAL A 31 -10.00 -5.27 -3.40
C VAL A 31 -9.46 -4.44 -4.56
N ARG A 32 -9.42 -3.12 -4.38
CA ARG A 32 -8.82 -2.16 -5.32
C ARG A 32 -7.61 -1.51 -4.67
N VAL A 33 -6.53 -1.36 -5.43
CA VAL A 33 -5.29 -0.71 -5.00
C VAL A 33 -5.00 0.46 -5.92
N ASP A 34 -4.68 1.61 -5.33
CA ASP A 34 -4.42 2.88 -6.02
C ASP A 34 -3.16 3.54 -5.48
N GLY A 35 -2.59 4.46 -6.28
CA GLY A 35 -1.55 5.38 -5.80
C GLY A 35 -0.30 4.67 -5.27
N LEU A 36 0.11 3.58 -5.91
CA LEU A 36 1.31 2.84 -5.54
C LEU A 36 2.55 3.74 -5.66
N PHE A 37 3.30 3.85 -4.57
CA PHE A 37 4.57 4.56 -4.55
C PHE A 37 5.67 3.76 -3.84
N LYS A 38 6.91 4.06 -4.20
CA LYS A 38 8.13 3.52 -3.61
C LYS A 38 9.13 4.66 -3.45
N GLY A 39 9.77 4.74 -2.30
CA GLY A 39 10.88 5.66 -2.07
C GLY A 39 12.10 5.27 -2.90
N ASP A 40 12.85 6.26 -3.38
CA ASP A 40 14.11 6.02 -4.08
C ASP A 40 15.18 5.55 -3.09
N VAL A 41 16.13 4.74 -3.55
CA VAL A 41 17.24 4.24 -2.71
C VAL A 41 17.99 5.43 -2.09
N PRO A 42 18.29 5.41 -0.78
CA PRO A 42 18.23 4.27 0.16
C PRO A 42 16.91 4.12 0.94
N ALA A 43 15.88 4.90 0.65
CA ALA A 43 14.59 4.78 1.32
C ALA A 43 13.97 3.39 1.05
N ARG A 44 13.37 2.80 2.10
CA ARG A 44 12.70 1.49 2.03
C ARG A 44 11.18 1.59 2.10
N ILE A 45 10.67 2.82 2.16
CA ILE A 45 9.24 3.07 2.27
C ILE A 45 8.55 2.77 0.94
N GLY A 46 7.35 2.22 1.04
CA GLY A 46 6.40 2.15 -0.04
C GLY A 46 5.01 2.21 0.54
N GLY A 47 4.02 2.46 -0.31
CA GLY A 47 2.64 2.54 0.13
C GLY A 47 1.68 2.54 -1.05
N ALA A 48 0.42 2.38 -0.71
CA ALA A 48 -0.70 2.45 -1.63
C ALA A 48 -1.97 2.79 -0.83
N THR A 49 -2.99 3.27 -1.51
CA THR A 49 -4.35 3.28 -0.99
C THR A 49 -5.00 1.96 -1.34
N VAL A 50 -5.57 1.26 -0.36
CA VAL A 50 -6.25 -0.03 -0.57
C VAL A 50 -7.70 0.12 -0.12
N THR A 51 -8.62 -0.18 -1.03
CA THR A 51 -10.07 -0.16 -0.78
C THR A 51 -10.59 -1.59 -0.76
N PHE A 52 -11.29 -1.94 0.32
CA PHE A 52 -11.92 -3.23 0.51
C PHE A 52 -13.43 -3.08 0.36
N GLU A 53 -14.02 -3.87 -0.53
CA GLU A 53 -15.48 -4.03 -0.53
C GLU A 53 -15.93 -4.78 0.73
N PRO A 54 -17.22 -4.69 1.14
CA PRO A 54 -17.72 -5.38 2.32
C PRO A 54 -17.33 -6.87 2.35
N GLY A 55 -16.69 -7.30 3.44
CA GLY A 55 -16.22 -8.68 3.65
C GLY A 55 -14.88 -9.04 2.99
N ALA A 56 -14.31 -8.16 2.17
CA ALA A 56 -12.98 -8.35 1.60
C ALA A 56 -11.88 -8.15 2.65
N ARG A 57 -10.79 -8.90 2.54
CA ARG A 57 -9.64 -8.84 3.46
C ARG A 57 -8.35 -9.35 2.83
N THR A 58 -7.22 -9.05 3.46
CA THR A 58 -5.92 -9.65 3.13
C THR A 58 -5.88 -11.12 3.56
N ALA A 59 -5.04 -11.92 2.89
CA ALA A 59 -4.50 -13.14 3.47
C ALA A 59 -3.62 -12.80 4.69
N TRP A 60 -3.36 -13.77 5.57
CA TRP A 60 -2.36 -13.62 6.63
C TRP A 60 -0.99 -13.32 6.03
N HIS A 61 -0.30 -12.32 6.55
CA HIS A 61 1.01 -11.90 6.07
C HIS A 61 1.77 -11.14 7.17
N SER A 62 3.06 -10.93 6.94
CA SER A 62 3.92 -10.14 7.83
C SER A 62 4.77 -9.15 7.01
N HIS A 63 5.16 -8.06 7.66
CA HIS A 63 6.09 -7.08 7.10
C HIS A 63 7.38 -7.06 7.95
N PRO A 64 8.57 -7.30 7.36
CA PRO A 64 9.82 -7.39 8.12
C PRO A 64 10.18 -6.15 8.93
N LEU A 65 9.68 -4.98 8.52
CA LEU A 65 9.90 -3.70 9.20
C LEU A 65 8.60 -3.09 9.74
N GLY A 66 7.55 -3.91 9.87
CA GLY A 66 6.22 -3.47 10.24
C GLY A 66 5.44 -2.79 9.11
N GLN A 67 4.20 -2.40 9.42
CA GLN A 67 3.30 -1.69 8.53
C GLN A 67 2.54 -0.64 9.34
N THR A 68 2.25 0.51 8.73
CA THR A 68 1.36 1.54 9.29
C THR A 68 0.14 1.67 8.41
N LEU A 69 -1.04 1.65 9.02
CA LEU A 69 -2.32 1.84 8.35
C LEU A 69 -2.91 3.19 8.76
N ILE A 70 -3.32 3.99 7.77
CA ILE A 70 -4.07 5.22 7.99
C ILE A 70 -5.44 5.01 7.37
N VAL A 71 -6.47 4.91 8.22
CA VAL A 71 -7.86 4.76 7.75
C VAL A 71 -8.37 6.11 7.28
N ILE A 72 -8.70 6.21 6.00
CA ILE A 72 -9.15 7.47 5.37
C ILE A 72 -10.66 7.50 5.08
N ALA A 73 -11.31 6.33 5.04
CA ALA A 73 -12.75 6.20 4.81
C ALA A 73 -13.28 4.86 5.32
N GLY A 74 -14.53 4.85 5.79
CA GLY A 74 -15.25 3.64 6.19
C GLY A 74 -14.82 3.06 7.55
N VAL A 75 -15.10 1.77 7.73
CA VAL A 75 -14.80 0.99 8.94
C VAL A 75 -14.38 -0.43 8.52
N GLY A 76 -13.46 -1.03 9.26
CA GLY A 76 -12.96 -2.38 8.98
C GLY A 76 -12.36 -3.04 10.21
N TYR A 77 -11.86 -4.27 10.03
CA TYR A 77 -11.23 -5.07 11.09
C TYR A 77 -9.74 -5.22 10.84
N VAL A 78 -8.97 -5.29 11.93
CA VAL A 78 -7.56 -5.67 11.95
C VAL A 78 -7.39 -6.73 13.02
N GLN A 79 -6.50 -7.69 12.78
CA GLN A 79 -6.17 -8.74 13.73
C GLN A 79 -4.68 -9.07 13.65
N GLN A 80 -4.05 -9.27 14.80
CA GLN A 80 -2.76 -9.93 14.89
C GLN A 80 -2.97 -11.39 15.30
N GLU A 81 -2.13 -12.30 14.81
CA GLU A 81 -2.19 -13.70 15.25
C GLU A 81 -2.03 -13.78 16.78
N GLY A 82 -3.01 -14.39 17.45
CA GLY A 82 -3.04 -14.51 18.91
C GLY A 82 -3.69 -13.35 19.68
N GLY A 83 -4.11 -12.26 19.00
CA GLY A 83 -4.78 -11.12 19.61
C GLY A 83 -4.26 -9.79 19.08
#